data_AF-A0A2E3QVW1-F1
#
_entry.id   AF-A0A2E3QVW1-F1
#
_cell.length_a   1.000
_cell.length_b   1.000
_cell.length_c   1.000
_cell.angle_alpha   90.00
_cell.angle_beta   90.00
_cell.angle_gamma   90.00
#
_symmetry.space_group_name_H-M   'P 1'
#
loop_
_entity.id
_entity.type
_entity.pdbx_description
1 polymer ?
#
loop_
_entity_poly.entity_id
_entity_poly.type
_entity_poly.pdbx_seq_one_letter_code
_entity_poly.pdbx_strand_id
1 'polypeptide(L)'
;MTDLQTNRYDMHRAVLGVLDTHADAWTAVPAMQDLRDRLADLIAQTRSAAQAQTRTSEGATAVKADLRDAVADRSWRLAQAVAAWARANDRPDVVAAVTLSAREFAALRDAALADYSEVVVAEARLHLPTPEADPTTGLGAYGVTAAFVDALDALDDEFAAELSTPREAIVARSGATRAIAVATRQAQALLRSEMDPTVAFLAPDAPAFAADYRNARTIIDRGRGPGDPGPDDPETP
;
A
#
# COMPACT_ATOMS: atom_id res chain seq x y z
N MET A 1 -8.01 -4.77 6.65
CA MET A 1 -9.12 -5.67 7.04
C MET A 1 -10.39 -4.83 7.20
N THR A 2 -11.57 -5.38 6.94
CA THR A 2 -12.84 -4.73 7.33
C THR A 2 -13.10 -4.89 8.83
N ASP A 3 -13.95 -4.05 9.43
CA ASP A 3 -14.27 -4.14 10.87
C ASP A 3 -14.80 -5.53 11.25
N LEU A 4 -15.67 -6.09 10.41
CA LEU A 4 -16.17 -7.46 10.58
C LEU A 4 -15.05 -8.51 10.52
N GLN A 5 -14.06 -8.35 9.64
CA GLN A 5 -12.90 -9.26 9.58
C GLN A 5 -12.03 -9.12 10.81
N THR A 6 -11.85 -7.91 11.33
CA THR A 6 -11.09 -7.62 12.56
C THR A 6 -11.77 -8.22 13.77
N ASN A 7 -13.07 -7.96 13.96
CA ASN A 7 -13.86 -8.51 15.06
C ASN A 7 -13.84 -10.04 15.05
N ARG A 8 -13.94 -10.66 13.86
CA ARG A 8 -13.80 -12.11 13.71
C ARG A 8 -12.39 -12.57 14.05
N TYR A 9 -11.35 -11.94 13.52
CA TYR A 9 -9.96 -12.30 13.81
C TYR A 9 -9.66 -12.26 15.32
N ASP A 10 -10.14 -11.25 16.02
CA ASP A 10 -10.02 -11.13 17.47
C ASP A 10 -10.74 -12.27 18.20
N MET A 11 -11.94 -12.64 17.75
CA MET A 11 -12.68 -13.81 18.26
C MET A 11 -11.88 -15.11 18.07
N HIS A 12 -11.30 -15.36 16.88
CA HIS A 12 -10.47 -16.54 16.66
C HIS A 12 -9.26 -16.60 17.61
N ARG A 13 -8.63 -15.45 17.88
CA ARG A 13 -7.51 -15.36 18.84
C ARG A 13 -7.95 -15.61 20.28
N ALA A 14 -9.12 -15.11 20.67
CA ALA A 14 -9.69 -15.38 21.98
C ALA A 14 -9.96 -16.88 22.16
N VAL A 15 -10.53 -17.53 21.14
CA VAL A 15 -10.75 -18.99 21.16
C VAL A 15 -9.42 -19.74 21.30
N LEU A 16 -8.41 -19.40 20.50
CA LEU A 16 -7.09 -20.02 20.61
C LEU A 16 -6.49 -19.85 22.01
N GLY A 17 -6.63 -18.66 22.60
CA GLY A 17 -6.18 -18.40 23.98
C GLY A 17 -6.88 -19.26 25.02
N VAL A 18 -8.19 -19.51 24.86
CA VAL A 18 -8.94 -20.43 25.75
C VAL A 18 -8.46 -21.87 25.59
N LEU A 19 -8.21 -22.33 24.36
CA LEU A 19 -7.66 -23.66 24.12
C LEU A 19 -6.31 -23.85 24.81
N ASP A 20 -5.42 -22.88 24.67
CA ASP A 20 -4.09 -22.92 25.27
C ASP A 20 -4.17 -22.88 26.81
N THR A 21 -5.15 -22.16 27.38
CA THR A 21 -5.36 -22.05 28.83
C THR A 21 -5.90 -23.35 29.43
N HIS A 22 -6.81 -24.03 28.74
CA HIS A 22 -7.48 -25.25 29.19
C HIS A 22 -6.93 -26.51 28.49
N ALA A 23 -5.63 -26.57 28.23
CA ALA A 23 -5.01 -27.68 27.51
C ALA A 23 -5.24 -29.04 28.19
N ASP A 24 -5.26 -29.06 29.52
CA ASP A 24 -5.57 -30.23 30.34
C ASP A 24 -6.97 -30.82 30.07
N ALA A 25 -7.93 -29.99 29.66
CA ALA A 25 -9.30 -30.40 29.37
C ALA A 25 -9.46 -31.18 28.05
N TRP A 26 -8.52 -31.08 27.11
CA TRP A 26 -8.69 -31.64 25.77
C TRP A 26 -7.46 -32.34 25.20
N THR A 27 -6.28 -32.26 25.84
CA THR A 27 -5.03 -32.90 25.37
C THR A 27 -5.15 -34.42 25.21
N ALA A 28 -6.05 -35.07 25.94
CA ALA A 28 -6.37 -36.49 25.77
C ALA A 28 -7.17 -36.80 24.48
N VAL A 29 -7.62 -35.78 23.75
CA VAL A 29 -8.35 -35.89 22.46
C VAL A 29 -7.43 -35.39 21.34
N PRO A 30 -6.72 -36.28 20.63
CA PRO A 30 -5.79 -35.89 19.56
C PRO A 30 -6.44 -35.05 18.45
N ALA A 31 -7.71 -35.33 18.13
CA ALA A 31 -8.45 -34.53 17.17
C ALA A 31 -8.54 -33.05 17.59
N MET A 32 -8.61 -32.75 18.89
CA MET A 32 -8.65 -31.38 19.38
C MET A 32 -7.31 -30.66 19.23
N GLN A 33 -6.18 -31.38 19.38
CA GLN A 33 -4.86 -30.85 19.07
C GLN A 33 -4.76 -30.43 17.61
N ASP A 34 -5.16 -31.30 16.67
CA ASP A 34 -5.15 -31.00 15.24
C ASP A 34 -6.03 -29.78 14.89
N LEU A 35 -7.20 -29.67 15.52
CA LEU A 35 -8.11 -28.54 15.32
C LEU A 35 -7.53 -27.23 15.86
N ARG A 36 -6.90 -27.26 17.04
CA ARG A 36 -6.22 -26.12 17.64
C ARG A 36 -5.08 -25.62 16.74
N ASP A 37 -4.28 -26.53 16.19
CA ASP A 37 -3.16 -26.16 15.32
C ASP A 37 -3.63 -25.61 13.98
N ARG A 38 -4.67 -26.20 13.37
CA ARG A 38 -5.33 -25.64 12.17
C ARG A 38 -5.88 -24.23 12.41
N LEU A 39 -6.46 -23.97 13.58
CA LEU A 39 -6.94 -22.63 13.93
C LEU A 39 -5.77 -21.64 14.07
N ALA A 40 -4.68 -22.05 14.73
CA ALA A 40 -3.47 -21.23 14.88
C ALA A 40 -2.85 -20.87 13.52
N ASP A 41 -2.79 -21.82 12.59
CA ASP A 41 -2.30 -21.61 11.23
C ASP A 41 -3.16 -20.60 10.46
N LEU A 42 -4.48 -20.71 10.55
CA LEU A 42 -5.40 -19.78 9.89
C LEU A 42 -5.30 -18.35 10.47
N ILE A 43 -5.07 -18.22 11.78
CA ILE A 43 -4.78 -16.94 12.44
C ILE A 43 -3.45 -16.36 11.94
N ALA A 44 -2.41 -17.17 11.81
CA ALA A 44 -1.11 -16.74 11.29
C ALA A 44 -1.19 -16.30 9.82
N GLN A 45 -1.90 -17.07 8.98
CA GLN A 45 -2.16 -16.72 7.58
C GLN A 45 -2.93 -15.40 7.45
N THR A 46 -3.97 -15.21 8.26
CA THR A 46 -4.75 -13.96 8.28
C THR A 46 -3.87 -12.76 8.65
N ARG A 47 -3.01 -12.92 9.67
CA ARG A 47 -2.07 -11.87 10.10
C ARG A 47 -1.04 -11.53 9.02
N SER A 48 -0.47 -12.55 8.38
CA SER A 48 0.52 -12.37 7.31
C SER A 48 -0.09 -11.62 6.11
N ALA A 49 -1.28 -12.04 5.69
CA ALA A 49 -2.02 -11.37 4.62
C ALA A 49 -2.41 -9.92 4.98
N ALA A 50 -2.77 -9.65 6.24
CA ALA A 50 -3.03 -8.28 6.71
C ALA A 50 -1.77 -7.40 6.67
N GLN A 51 -0.61 -7.92 7.07
CA GLN A 51 0.65 -7.18 6.96
C GLN A 51 1.03 -6.90 5.50
N ALA A 52 0.87 -7.88 4.61
CA ALA A 52 1.09 -7.69 3.19
C ALA A 52 0.17 -6.61 2.60
N GLN A 53 -1.12 -6.63 2.99
CA GLN A 53 -2.10 -5.61 2.58
C GLN A 53 -1.67 -4.18 2.97
N THR A 54 -1.08 -3.99 4.15
CA THR A 54 -0.62 -2.67 4.66
C THR A 54 0.69 -2.22 4.02
N ARG A 55 1.70 -3.10 3.93
CA ARG A 55 3.03 -2.73 3.38
C ARG A 55 2.94 -2.26 1.94
N THR A 56 2.10 -2.89 1.12
CA THR A 56 1.92 -2.51 -0.29
C THR A 56 1.38 -1.09 -0.46
N SER A 57 0.62 -0.54 0.51
CA SER A 57 0.07 0.81 0.39
C SER A 57 1.01 1.91 0.89
N GLU A 58 1.70 1.69 2.01
CA GLU A 58 2.49 2.75 2.65
C GLU A 58 3.84 2.98 1.95
N GLY A 59 4.56 1.90 1.61
CA GLY A 59 5.88 2.00 0.97
C GLY A 59 5.82 2.58 -0.43
N ALA A 60 4.86 2.14 -1.25
CA ALA A 60 4.73 2.61 -2.63
C ALA A 60 4.29 4.09 -2.73
N THR A 61 3.50 4.58 -1.76
CA THR A 61 3.01 5.97 -1.79
C THR A 61 4.12 6.97 -1.44
N ALA A 62 4.94 6.65 -0.43
CA ALA A 62 6.04 7.54 0.00
C ALA A 62 7.13 7.65 -1.07
N VAL A 63 7.60 6.51 -1.60
CA VAL A 63 8.63 6.47 -2.64
C VAL A 63 8.20 7.25 -3.89
N LYS A 64 6.96 7.08 -4.34
CA LYS A 64 6.43 7.82 -5.49
C LYS A 64 6.37 9.33 -5.25
N ALA A 65 6.01 9.78 -4.04
CA ALA A 65 5.96 11.19 -3.71
C ALA A 65 7.36 11.83 -3.75
N ASP A 66 8.35 11.16 -3.16
CA ASP A 66 9.74 11.63 -3.16
C ASP A 66 10.31 11.71 -4.58
N LEU A 67 10.05 10.70 -5.42
CA LEU A 67 10.46 10.70 -6.83
C LEU A 67 9.77 11.82 -7.62
N ARG A 68 8.47 12.03 -7.41
CA ARG A 68 7.72 13.13 -8.05
C ARG A 68 8.33 14.49 -7.71
N ASP A 69 8.63 14.73 -6.45
CA ASP A 69 9.21 16.00 -6.01
C ASP A 69 10.64 16.19 -6.55
N ALA A 70 11.43 15.11 -6.61
CA ALA A 70 12.77 15.10 -7.17
C ALA A 70 12.80 15.40 -8.68
N VAL A 71 11.89 14.81 -9.46
CA VAL A 71 11.70 15.09 -10.89
C VAL A 71 11.21 16.52 -11.07
N ALA A 72 10.24 16.97 -10.29
CA ALA A 72 9.70 18.32 -10.38
C ALA A 72 10.76 19.42 -10.12
N ASP A 73 11.57 19.29 -9.06
CA ASP A 73 12.62 20.29 -8.77
C ASP A 73 13.66 20.35 -9.90
N ARG A 74 14.16 19.18 -10.33
CA ARG A 74 15.25 19.11 -11.32
C ARG A 74 14.80 19.51 -12.72
N SER A 75 13.63 19.06 -13.16
CA SER A 75 13.06 19.45 -14.47
C SER A 75 12.79 20.95 -14.55
N TRP A 76 12.22 21.53 -13.47
CA TRP A 76 12.01 22.98 -13.41
C TRP A 76 13.33 23.75 -13.50
N ARG A 77 14.34 23.36 -12.72
CA ARG A 77 15.66 24.02 -12.75
C ARG A 77 16.32 23.92 -14.12
N LEU A 78 16.24 22.75 -14.77
CA LEU A 78 16.79 22.56 -16.12
C LEU A 78 16.05 23.43 -17.14
N ALA A 79 14.72 23.44 -17.09
CA ALA A 79 13.89 24.24 -17.98
C ALA A 79 14.22 25.74 -17.88
N GLN A 80 14.44 26.26 -16.66
CA GLN A 80 14.84 27.65 -16.46
C GLN A 80 16.20 27.96 -17.12
N ALA A 81 17.17 27.05 -17.00
CA ALA A 81 18.48 27.20 -17.63
C ALA A 81 18.39 27.13 -19.15
N VAL A 82 17.66 26.15 -19.69
CA VAL A 82 17.42 25.98 -21.13
C VAL A 82 16.70 27.20 -21.71
N ALA A 83 15.67 27.70 -21.04
CA ALA A 83 14.94 28.90 -21.47
C ALA A 83 15.81 30.17 -21.42
N ALA A 84 16.69 30.30 -20.43
CA ALA A 84 17.62 31.44 -20.34
C ALA A 84 18.65 31.42 -21.47
N TRP A 85 19.24 30.25 -21.76
CA TRP A 85 20.14 30.04 -22.89
C TRP A 85 19.43 30.31 -24.22
N ALA A 86 18.24 29.77 -24.42
CA ALA A 86 17.48 29.91 -25.67
C ALA A 86 17.11 31.38 -25.95
N ARG A 87 16.74 32.15 -24.92
CA ARG A 87 16.50 33.60 -25.06
C ARG A 87 17.76 34.37 -25.47
N ALA A 88 18.92 34.01 -24.93
CA ALA A 88 20.18 34.66 -25.28
C ALA A 88 20.66 34.34 -26.71
N ASN A 89 20.14 33.27 -27.31
CA ASN A 89 20.51 32.79 -28.65
C ASN A 89 19.39 32.97 -29.68
N ASP A 90 18.37 33.80 -29.39
CA ASP A 90 17.23 34.07 -30.27
C ASP A 90 16.51 32.79 -30.76
N ARG A 91 16.28 31.83 -29.85
CA ARG A 91 15.58 30.55 -30.09
C ARG A 91 14.19 30.50 -29.43
N PRO A 92 13.19 31.24 -29.96
CA PRO A 92 11.85 31.30 -29.37
C PRO A 92 11.12 29.94 -29.40
N ASP A 93 11.47 29.06 -30.34
CA ASP A 93 10.99 27.68 -30.44
C ASP A 93 11.35 26.86 -29.20
N VAL A 94 12.62 26.91 -28.78
CA VAL A 94 13.10 26.19 -27.59
C VAL A 94 12.49 26.79 -26.32
N VAL A 95 12.36 28.11 -26.25
CA VAL A 95 11.69 28.78 -25.12
C VAL A 95 10.24 28.31 -24.98
N ALA A 96 9.51 28.21 -26.08
CA ALA A 96 8.13 27.74 -26.08
C ALA A 96 8.00 26.26 -25.69
N ALA A 97 8.98 25.43 -26.03
CA ALA A 97 8.97 24.01 -25.70
C ALA A 97 9.17 23.74 -24.20
N VAL A 98 10.01 24.53 -23.51
CA VAL A 98 10.39 24.25 -22.11
C VAL A 98 9.73 25.16 -21.07
N THR A 99 9.14 26.29 -21.47
CA THR A 99 8.60 27.26 -20.51
C THR A 99 7.15 26.96 -20.12
N LEU A 100 6.91 26.78 -18.82
CA LEU A 100 5.58 26.82 -18.20
C LEU A 100 5.56 27.91 -17.12
N SER A 101 4.39 28.48 -16.83
CA SER A 101 4.25 29.29 -15.62
C SER A 101 4.35 28.40 -14.37
N ALA A 102 4.77 28.97 -13.24
CA ALA A 102 4.85 28.23 -11.98
C ALA A 102 3.50 27.59 -11.58
N ARG A 103 2.38 28.24 -11.94
CA ARG A 103 1.04 27.71 -11.71
C ARG A 103 0.72 26.52 -12.61
N GLU A 104 1.06 26.59 -13.89
CA GLU A 104 0.85 25.49 -14.84
C GLU A 104 1.73 24.29 -14.47
N PHE A 105 2.99 24.54 -14.13
CA PHE A 105 3.92 23.52 -13.68
C PHE A 105 3.45 22.82 -12.41
N ALA A 106 3.03 23.58 -11.39
CA ALA A 106 2.52 23.01 -10.14
C ALA A 106 1.22 22.19 -10.33
N ALA A 107 0.48 22.42 -11.43
CA ALA A 107 -0.74 21.71 -11.75
C ALA A 107 -0.50 20.43 -12.58
N LEU A 108 0.74 20.12 -12.98
CA LEU A 108 1.05 18.92 -13.75
C LEU A 108 0.71 17.66 -12.95
N ARG A 109 -0.05 16.78 -13.61
CA ARG A 109 -0.27 15.40 -13.16
C ARG A 109 0.95 14.57 -13.48
N ASP A 110 1.15 13.47 -12.76
CA ASP A 110 2.37 12.66 -12.83
C ASP A 110 2.81 12.29 -14.26
N ALA A 111 1.88 11.85 -15.13
CA ALA A 111 2.20 11.54 -16.52
C ALA A 111 2.65 12.77 -17.31
N ALA A 112 1.98 13.91 -17.12
CA ALA A 112 2.34 15.16 -17.80
C ALA A 112 3.65 15.77 -17.25
N LEU A 113 3.99 15.49 -15.98
CA LEU A 113 5.28 15.86 -15.41
C LEU A 113 6.41 15.04 -16.02
N ALA A 114 6.22 13.72 -16.19
CA ALA A 114 7.17 12.84 -16.85
C ALA A 114 7.39 13.27 -18.31
N ASP A 115 6.31 13.44 -19.08
CA ASP A 115 6.37 13.91 -20.47
C ASP A 115 7.09 15.28 -20.58
N TYR A 116 6.80 16.21 -19.66
CA TYR A 116 7.46 17.52 -19.62
C TYR A 116 8.95 17.40 -19.31
N SER A 117 9.34 16.58 -18.33
CA SER A 117 10.75 16.38 -17.97
C SER A 117 11.54 15.78 -19.13
N GLU A 118 10.99 14.78 -19.82
CA GLU A 118 11.60 14.18 -21.01
C GLU A 118 11.85 15.21 -22.12
N VAL A 119 10.87 16.09 -22.38
CA VAL A 119 11.02 17.19 -23.35
C VAL A 119 12.19 18.11 -22.94
N VAL A 120 12.27 18.47 -21.67
CA VAL A 120 13.34 19.36 -21.16
C VAL A 120 14.71 18.69 -21.24
N VAL A 121 14.81 17.40 -20.91
CA VAL A 121 16.03 16.59 -21.05
C VAL A 121 16.47 16.48 -22.50
N ALA A 122 15.54 16.19 -23.42
CA ALA A 122 15.81 16.09 -24.85
C ALA A 122 16.35 17.42 -25.41
N GLU A 123 15.70 18.53 -25.09
CA GLU A 123 16.16 19.88 -25.49
C GLU A 123 17.52 20.22 -24.89
N ALA A 124 17.77 19.86 -23.63
CA ALA A 124 19.08 20.07 -23.01
C ALA A 124 20.19 19.29 -23.70
N ARG A 125 19.95 18.02 -24.07
CA ARG A 125 20.93 17.17 -24.77
C ARG A 125 21.35 17.73 -26.12
N LEU A 126 20.44 18.37 -26.85
CA LEU A 126 20.74 19.00 -28.15
C LEU A 126 21.70 20.19 -28.05
N HIS A 127 21.82 20.80 -26.86
CA HIS A 127 22.51 22.07 -26.65
C HIS A 127 23.59 22.02 -25.57
N LEU A 128 23.89 20.82 -25.07
CA LEU A 128 25.07 20.56 -24.26
C LEU A 128 26.34 20.60 -25.13
N PRO A 129 27.45 21.13 -24.60
CA PRO A 129 28.74 21.01 -25.27
C PRO A 129 29.15 19.53 -25.40
N THR A 130 29.77 19.17 -26.52
CA THR A 130 30.34 17.81 -26.68
C THR A 130 31.48 17.59 -25.69
N PRO A 131 31.82 16.33 -25.36
CA PRO A 131 32.90 16.04 -24.40
C PRO A 131 34.26 16.66 -24.78
N GLU A 132 34.51 16.91 -26.07
CA GLU A 132 35.73 17.56 -26.57
C GLU A 132 35.64 19.10 -26.61
N ALA A 133 34.46 19.69 -26.40
CA ALA A 133 34.24 21.13 -26.44
C ALA A 133 34.48 21.80 -25.06
N ASP A 134 34.69 23.12 -25.08
CA ASP A 134 34.83 23.90 -23.85
C ASP A 134 33.54 23.83 -23.02
N PRO A 135 33.59 23.38 -21.74
CA PRO A 135 32.41 23.25 -20.88
C PRO A 135 31.75 24.58 -20.53
N THR A 136 32.36 25.72 -20.87
CA THR A 136 31.79 27.06 -20.67
C THR A 136 30.99 27.56 -21.88
N THR A 137 30.71 26.69 -22.85
CA THR A 137 29.92 27.00 -24.05
C THR A 137 28.54 26.34 -24.02
N GLY A 138 27.61 26.84 -24.85
CA GLY A 138 26.25 26.31 -24.91
C GLY A 138 25.53 26.40 -23.55
N LEU A 139 24.85 25.32 -23.16
CA LEU A 139 24.22 25.21 -21.84
C LEU A 139 25.22 25.11 -20.68
N GLY A 140 26.47 24.74 -20.94
CA GLY A 140 27.53 24.69 -19.94
C GLY A 140 27.85 26.06 -19.34
N ALA A 141 27.69 27.14 -20.13
CA ALA A 141 27.78 28.53 -19.65
C ALA A 141 26.75 28.88 -18.56
N TYR A 142 25.64 28.14 -18.50
CA TYR A 142 24.54 28.31 -17.55
C TYR A 142 24.64 27.33 -16.37
N GLY A 143 25.76 26.61 -16.25
CA GLY A 143 26.02 25.63 -15.19
C GLY A 143 25.32 24.28 -15.40
N VAL A 144 24.75 24.03 -16.58
CA VAL A 144 24.17 22.72 -16.90
C VAL A 144 25.30 21.77 -17.28
N THR A 145 25.34 20.61 -16.63
CA THR A 145 26.33 19.57 -16.90
C THR A 145 25.65 18.33 -17.48
N ALA A 146 26.38 17.55 -18.28
CA ALA A 146 25.89 16.26 -18.77
C ALA A 146 25.45 15.35 -17.61
N ALA A 147 26.23 15.32 -16.52
CA ALA A 147 25.91 14.56 -15.31
C ALA A 147 24.57 14.99 -14.66
N PHE A 148 24.22 16.29 -14.71
CA PHE A 148 22.93 16.75 -14.21
C PHE A 148 21.77 16.25 -15.08
N VAL A 149 21.94 16.31 -16.40
CA VAL A 149 20.93 15.85 -17.36
C VAL A 149 20.75 14.33 -17.27
N ASP A 150 21.83 13.57 -17.21
CA ASP A 150 21.77 12.11 -17.06
C ASP A 150 21.18 11.68 -15.71
N ALA A 151 21.45 12.45 -14.64
CA ALA A 151 20.82 12.18 -13.34
C ALA A 151 19.31 12.48 -13.34
N LEU A 152 18.83 13.44 -14.14
CA LEU A 152 17.40 13.68 -14.31
C LEU A 152 16.75 12.60 -15.19
N ASP A 153 17.39 12.22 -16.30
CA ASP A 153 16.92 11.14 -17.18
C ASP A 153 16.75 9.81 -16.42
N ALA A 154 17.72 9.46 -15.56
CA ALA A 154 17.61 8.29 -14.70
C ALA A 154 16.46 8.39 -13.68
N LEU A 155 16.16 9.59 -13.17
CA LEU A 155 15.01 9.81 -12.28
C LEU A 155 13.68 9.74 -13.04
N ASP A 156 13.63 10.18 -14.29
CA ASP A 156 12.46 10.04 -15.15
C ASP A 156 12.16 8.56 -15.42
N ASP A 157 13.18 7.73 -15.67
CA ASP A 157 13.05 6.27 -15.78
C ASP A 157 12.48 5.64 -14.49
N GLU A 158 13.05 5.99 -13.33
CA GLU A 158 12.57 5.50 -12.03
C GLU A 158 11.14 5.95 -11.74
N PHE A 159 10.81 7.21 -12.03
CA PHE A 159 9.48 7.75 -11.84
C PHE A 159 8.46 7.09 -12.77
N ALA A 160 8.80 6.91 -14.05
CA ALA A 160 7.95 6.24 -15.04
C ALA A 160 7.69 4.77 -14.67
N ALA A 161 8.70 4.06 -14.16
CA ALA A 161 8.51 2.71 -13.61
C ALA A 161 7.49 2.73 -12.46
N GLU A 162 7.59 3.69 -11.54
CA GLU A 162 6.64 3.88 -10.44
C GLU A 162 5.24 4.36 -10.87
N LEU A 163 5.05 4.88 -12.09
CA LEU A 163 3.72 5.13 -12.65
C LEU A 163 2.99 3.85 -13.06
N SER A 164 3.73 2.76 -13.32
CA SER A 164 3.19 1.44 -13.66
C SER A 164 2.90 0.56 -12.42
N THR A 165 3.66 0.76 -11.33
CA THR A 165 3.53 0.08 -10.02
C THR A 165 2.13 0.13 -9.38
N PRO A 166 1.27 1.17 -9.54
CA PRO A 166 -0.03 1.21 -8.89
C PRO A 166 -0.94 0.04 -9.29
N ARG A 167 -0.86 -0.45 -10.53
CA ARG A 167 -1.63 -1.64 -10.94
C ARG A 167 -1.14 -2.90 -10.24
N GLU A 168 0.18 -3.07 -10.12
CA GLU A 168 0.77 -4.22 -9.42
C GLU A 168 0.45 -4.17 -7.92
N ALA A 169 0.55 -2.98 -7.31
CA ALA A 169 0.16 -2.73 -5.93
C ALA A 169 -1.34 -3.02 -5.69
N ILE A 170 -2.22 -2.62 -6.62
CA ILE A 170 -3.66 -2.95 -6.57
C ILE A 170 -3.88 -4.46 -6.67
N VAL A 171 -3.20 -5.15 -7.60
CA VAL A 171 -3.31 -6.61 -7.77
C VAL A 171 -2.82 -7.34 -6.52
N ALA A 172 -1.66 -6.97 -5.98
CA ALA A 172 -1.09 -7.53 -4.76
C ALA A 172 -2.02 -7.28 -3.55
N ARG A 173 -2.54 -6.06 -3.40
CA ARG A 173 -3.52 -5.71 -2.36
C ARG A 173 -4.81 -6.49 -2.50
N SER A 174 -5.32 -6.67 -3.71
CA SER A 174 -6.51 -7.47 -4.01
C SER A 174 -6.30 -8.94 -3.63
N GLY A 175 -5.13 -9.49 -3.97
CA GLY A 175 -4.69 -10.83 -3.56
C GLY A 175 -4.66 -10.99 -2.04
N ALA A 176 -4.01 -10.06 -1.33
CA ALA A 176 -3.95 -10.06 0.13
C ALA A 176 -5.35 -9.95 0.77
N THR A 177 -6.22 -9.09 0.22
CA THR A 177 -7.60 -8.93 0.66
C THR A 177 -8.39 -10.23 0.51
N ARG A 178 -8.22 -10.93 -0.62
CA ARG A 178 -8.84 -12.23 -0.87
C ARG A 178 -8.33 -13.29 0.10
N ALA A 179 -7.03 -13.33 0.36
CA ALA A 179 -6.42 -14.27 1.30
C ALA A 179 -6.97 -14.11 2.73
N ILE A 180 -7.10 -12.86 3.22
CA ILE A 180 -7.76 -12.56 4.52
C ILE A 180 -9.18 -13.13 4.55
N ALA A 181 -9.95 -12.90 3.48
CA ALA A 181 -11.33 -13.35 3.40
C ALA A 181 -11.45 -14.88 3.37
N VAL A 182 -10.54 -15.57 2.68
CA VAL A 182 -10.48 -17.05 2.62
C VAL A 182 -10.12 -17.61 3.99
N ALA A 183 -9.02 -17.17 4.59
CA ALA A 183 -8.55 -17.68 5.90
C ALA A 183 -9.60 -17.45 7.00
N THR A 184 -10.24 -16.27 7.02
CA THR A 184 -11.31 -15.96 7.97
C THR A 184 -12.52 -16.88 7.79
N ARG A 185 -12.91 -17.20 6.54
CA ARG A 185 -14.03 -18.12 6.27
C ARG A 185 -13.69 -19.56 6.67
N GLN A 186 -12.47 -20.00 6.39
CA GLN A 186 -12.00 -21.33 6.77
C GLN A 186 -11.95 -21.49 8.28
N ALA A 187 -11.49 -20.46 9.02
CA ALA A 187 -11.47 -20.50 10.48
C ALA A 187 -12.88 -20.54 11.07
N GLN A 188 -13.82 -19.76 10.52
CA GLN A 188 -15.22 -19.82 10.91
C GLN A 188 -15.87 -21.18 10.63
N ALA A 189 -15.53 -21.81 9.51
CA ALA A 189 -16.00 -23.15 9.16
C ALA A 189 -15.43 -24.19 10.14
N LEU A 190 -14.12 -24.20 10.36
CA LEU A 190 -13.42 -25.07 11.31
C LEU A 190 -14.07 -25.02 12.70
N LEU A 191 -14.30 -23.81 13.21
CA LEU A 191 -14.95 -23.61 14.49
C LEU A 191 -16.34 -24.24 14.51
N ARG A 192 -17.16 -23.96 13.50
CA ARG A 192 -18.57 -24.42 13.47
C ARG A 192 -18.74 -25.91 13.22
N SER A 193 -17.98 -26.48 12.29
CA SER A 193 -18.21 -27.86 11.83
C SER A 193 -17.46 -28.90 12.65
N GLU A 194 -16.35 -28.52 13.30
CA GLU A 194 -15.46 -29.49 13.94
C GLU A 194 -15.22 -29.17 15.42
N MET A 195 -14.88 -27.92 15.75
CA MET A 195 -14.54 -27.57 17.15
C MET A 195 -15.75 -27.41 18.05
N ASP A 196 -16.81 -26.71 17.60
CA ASP A 196 -18.03 -26.51 18.39
C ASP A 196 -18.67 -27.87 18.81
N PRO A 197 -18.77 -28.90 17.93
CA PRO A 197 -19.20 -30.25 18.34
C PRO A 197 -18.23 -30.95 19.29
N THR A 198 -16.92 -30.82 19.08
CA THR A 198 -15.91 -31.47 19.93
C THR A 198 -15.93 -30.89 21.35
N VAL A 199 -16.08 -29.57 21.49
CA VAL A 199 -16.24 -28.90 22.79
C VAL A 199 -17.57 -29.28 23.45
N ALA A 200 -18.64 -29.44 22.67
CA ALA A 200 -19.91 -29.91 23.20
C ALA A 200 -19.82 -31.34 23.77
N PHE A 201 -19.02 -32.22 23.14
CA PHE A 201 -18.74 -33.55 23.64
C PHE A 201 -17.94 -33.52 24.96
N LEU A 202 -16.96 -32.63 25.08
CA LEU A 202 -16.13 -32.47 26.28
C LEU A 202 -16.83 -31.74 27.45
N ALA A 203 -17.94 -31.06 27.18
CA ALA A 203 -18.60 -30.18 28.16
C ALA A 203 -19.03 -30.86 29.49
N PRO A 204 -19.49 -32.13 29.52
CA PRO A 204 -19.83 -32.80 30.78
C PRO A 204 -18.61 -33.02 31.69
N ASP A 205 -17.45 -33.31 31.10
CA ASP A 205 -16.22 -33.62 31.82
C ASP A 205 -15.40 -32.36 32.12
N ALA A 206 -15.52 -31.32 31.29
CA ALA A 206 -14.81 -30.05 31.40
C ALA A 206 -15.74 -28.83 31.23
N PRO A 207 -16.66 -28.58 32.18
CA PRO A 207 -17.68 -27.53 32.05
C PRO A 207 -17.11 -26.11 32.04
N ALA A 208 -16.01 -25.86 32.78
CA ALA A 208 -15.35 -24.55 32.80
C ALA A 208 -14.75 -24.20 31.43
N PHE A 209 -14.01 -25.14 30.83
CA PHE A 209 -13.48 -25.01 29.48
C PHE A 209 -14.58 -24.71 28.46
N ALA A 210 -15.67 -25.48 28.47
CA ALA A 210 -16.77 -25.29 27.54
C ALA A 210 -17.47 -23.94 27.71
N ALA A 211 -17.57 -23.41 28.94
CA ALA A 211 -18.12 -22.08 29.19
C ALA A 211 -17.21 -20.97 28.64
N ASP A 212 -15.92 -21.01 28.95
CA ASP A 212 -14.94 -20.03 28.47
C ASP A 212 -14.81 -20.05 26.95
N TYR A 213 -14.86 -21.24 26.34
CA TYR A 213 -14.83 -21.38 24.89
C TYR A 213 -16.03 -20.70 24.24
N ARG A 214 -17.25 -20.92 24.76
CA ARG A 214 -18.46 -20.26 24.23
C ARG A 214 -18.40 -18.74 24.39
N ASN A 215 -17.88 -18.25 25.51
CA ASN A 215 -17.69 -16.82 25.72
C ASN A 215 -16.68 -16.24 24.71
N ALA A 216 -15.59 -16.96 24.45
CA ALA A 216 -14.61 -16.57 23.44
C ALA A 216 -15.15 -16.61 22.00
N ARG A 217 -16.21 -17.38 21.73
CA ARG A 217 -16.91 -17.45 20.42
C ARG A 217 -17.82 -16.25 20.15
N THR A 218 -18.12 -15.44 21.16
CA THR A 218 -18.91 -14.22 20.99
C THR A 218 -18.09 -13.16 20.26
N ILE A 219 -18.58 -12.73 19.10
CA ILE A 219 -17.99 -11.60 18.37
C ILE A 219 -18.38 -10.32 19.08
N ILE A 220 -17.43 -9.67 19.74
CA ILE A 220 -17.62 -8.35 20.33
C ILE A 220 -17.40 -7.32 19.23
N ASP A 221 -18.44 -6.56 18.87
CA ASP A 221 -18.31 -5.45 17.96
C ASP A 221 -17.66 -4.26 18.69
N ARG A 222 -16.42 -3.94 18.34
CA ARG A 222 -15.70 -2.78 18.88
C ARG A 222 -15.87 -1.53 18.00
N GLY A 223 -16.73 -1.60 16.98
CA GLY A 223 -16.87 -0.61 15.91
C GLY A 223 -18.20 0.15 15.89
N ARG A 224 -18.72 0.62 17.03
CA ARG A 224 -19.65 1.77 17.08
C ARG A 224 -19.64 2.40 18.47
N GLY A 225 -19.21 3.66 18.58
CA GLY A 225 -19.42 4.45 19.78
C GLY A 225 -20.93 4.69 20.00
N PRO A 226 -21.42 4.75 21.24
CA PRO A 226 -22.83 5.07 21.50
C PRO A 226 -23.07 6.56 21.20
N GLY A 227 -23.54 6.88 19.99
CA GLY A 227 -23.78 8.28 19.64
C GLY A 227 -24.21 8.60 18.22
N ASP A 228 -24.77 7.67 17.46
CA ASP A 228 -25.29 8.00 16.12
C ASP A 228 -26.59 7.24 15.85
N PRO A 229 -27.77 7.85 16.11
CA PRO A 229 -29.04 7.33 15.63
C PRO A 229 -29.10 7.55 14.11
N GLY A 230 -28.92 6.47 13.35
CA GLY A 230 -29.20 6.49 11.93
C GLY A 230 -30.69 6.76 11.68
N PRO A 231 -31.05 7.49 10.62
CA PRO A 231 -32.44 7.67 10.24
C PRO A 231 -32.97 6.32 9.71
N ASP A 232 -34.27 6.10 9.85
CA ASP A 232 -35.04 4.96 9.37
C ASP A 232 -35.22 3.80 10.37
N ASP A 233 -35.89 4.09 11.49
CA ASP A 233 -36.96 3.19 11.93
C ASP A 233 -38.28 3.73 11.38
N PRO A 234 -38.95 3.04 10.43
CA PRO A 234 -40.32 3.36 10.10
C PRO A 234 -41.20 3.04 11.32
N GLU A 235 -41.88 4.06 11.84
CA GLU A 235 -42.97 3.88 12.79
C GLU A 235 -43.94 2.83 12.22
N THR A 236 -44.07 1.71 12.93
CA THR A 236 -45.12 0.73 12.67
C THR A 236 -46.30 1.06 13.62
N PRO A 237 -47.55 0.88 13.17
CA PRO A 237 -48.72 1.63 13.62
C PRO A 237 -49.26 1.25 15.00
#